data_AF-A0A937H0H1-F1
#
_entry.id   AF-A0A937H0H1-F1
#
_cell.length_a   1.000
_cell.length_b   1.000
_cell.length_c   1.000
_cell.angle_alpha   90.00
_cell.angle_beta   90.00
_cell.angle_gamma   90.00
#
_symmetry.space_group_name_H-M   'P 1'
#
loop_
_entity.id
_entity.type
_entity.pdbx_description
1 polymer ?
#
loop_
_entity_poly.entity_id
_entity_poly.type
_entity_poly.pdbx_seq_one_letter_code
_entity_poly.pdbx_strand_id
1 'polypeptide(L)' 'MKRIGISGGIGSGKTFISNIFKENNYKIFNSDLVARDILNNDKSIRYKI' A
#
# COMPACT_ATOMS: atom_id res chain seq x y z
N MET A 1 -17.42 1.68 -7.75
CA MET A 1 -16.01 2.10 -7.91
C MET A 1 -15.22 0.96 -8.52
N LYS A 2 -14.36 1.24 -9.51
CA LYS A 2 -13.40 0.24 -10.04
C LYS A 2 -12.16 0.22 -9.14
N ARG A 3 -11.60 -0.98 -8.90
CA ARG A 3 -10.36 -1.20 -8.14
C ARG A 3 -9.25 -1.55 -9.14
N ILE A 4 -8.10 -0.90 -9.03
CA ILE A 4 -6.95 -1.11 -9.92
C ILE A 4 -5.73 -1.42 -9.04
N GLY A 5 -5.02 -2.49 -9.37
CA GLY A 5 -3.77 -2.87 -8.70
C GLY A 5 -2.57 -2.27 -9.41
N ILE A 6 -1.63 -1.70 -8.65
CA ILE A 6 -0.32 -1.25 -9.15
C ILE A 6 0.71 -2.27 -8.68
N SER A 7 1.37 -2.97 -9.59
CA SER A 7 2.42 -3.97 -9.30
C SER A 7 3.71 -3.68 -10.06
N GLY A 8 4.77 -4.46 -9.82
CA GLY A 8 6.10 -4.27 -10.43
C GLY A 8 7.25 -4.52 -9.45
N GLY A 9 8.48 -4.63 -9.98
CA GLY A 9 9.69 -4.89 -9.20
C GLY A 9 10.13 -3.74 -8.29
N ILE A 10 11.08 -3.98 -7.38
CA ILE A 10 11.70 -2.90 -6.60
C ILE A 10 12.39 -1.90 -7.53
N GLY A 11 12.28 -0.60 -7.25
CA GLY A 11 12.85 0.44 -8.12
C GLY A 11 12.08 0.72 -9.42
N SER A 12 11.00 -0.02 -9.74
CA SER A 12 10.26 0.15 -11.00
C SER A 12 9.34 1.38 -11.06
N GLY A 13 9.42 2.31 -10.10
CA GLY A 13 8.61 3.53 -10.10
C GLY A 13 7.15 3.39 -9.64
N LYS A 14 6.74 2.29 -9.00
CA LYS A 14 5.35 2.11 -8.51
C LYS A 14 4.86 3.26 -7.64
N THR A 15 5.71 3.71 -6.69
CA THR A 15 5.41 4.84 -5.78
C THR A 15 5.28 6.16 -6.54
N PHE A 16 6.04 6.34 -7.61
CA PHE A 16 5.93 7.53 -8.45
C PHE A 16 4.58 7.59 -9.16
N ILE A 17 4.17 6.49 -9.79
CA ILE A 17 2.87 6.39 -10.46
C ILE A 17 1.70 6.52 -9.46
N SER A 18 1.79 5.90 -8.27
CA SER A 18 0.73 6.04 -7.26
C SER A 18 0.59 7.47 -6.75
N ASN A 19 1.68 8.24 -6.65
CA ASN A 19 1.62 9.66 -6.32
C ASN A 19 0.95 10.49 -7.40
N ILE A 20 1.21 10.23 -8.69
CA ILE A 20 0.50 10.89 -9.79
C ILE A 20 -1.01 10.65 -9.68
N PHE A 21 -1.45 9.42 -9.43
CA PHE A 21 -2.88 9.14 -9.22
C PHE A 21 -3.45 9.89 -8.01
N LYS A 22 -2.68 9.98 -6.92
CA LYS A 22 -3.07 10.75 -5.73
C LYS A 22 -3.27 12.24 -6.04
N GLU A 23 -2.36 12.84 -6.82
CA GLU A 23 -2.44 14.24 -7.27
C GLU A 23 -3.65 14.48 -8.19
N ASN A 24 -4.07 13.46 -8.94
CA ASN A 24 -5.28 13.46 -9.75
C ASN A 24 -6.56 13.13 -8.94
N ASN A 25 -6.54 13.32 -7.61
CA ASN A 25 -7.66 13.08 -6.68
C ASN A 25 -8.18 11.62 -6.63
N TYR A 26 -7.38 10.64 -7.03
CA TYR A 26 -7.73 9.23 -6.83
C TYR A 26 -7.35 8.75 -5.44
N LYS A 27 -8.19 7.87 -4.87
CA LYS A 27 -7.88 7.19 -3.60
C LYS A 27 -6.80 6.15 -3.82
N ILE A 28 -5.71 6.27 -3.05
CA ILE A 28 -4.58 5.35 -3.08
C ILE A 28 -4.55 4.50 -1.82
N PHE A 29 -4.33 3.21 -1.99
CA PHE A 29 -4.11 2.24 -0.92
C PHE A 29 -2.71 1.64 -1.09
N ASN A 30 -1.88 1.72 -0.04
CA ASN A 30 -0.55 1.13 -0.02
C ASN A 30 -0.58 -0.11 0.89
N SER A 31 -0.48 -1.29 0.28
CA SER A 31 -0.49 -2.57 0.99
C SER A 31 0.65 -2.71 2.00
N ASP A 32 1.85 -2.25 1.64
CA ASP A 32 3.05 -2.45 2.44
C ASP A 32 2.98 -1.62 3.74
N LEU A 33 2.47 -0.39 3.63
CA LEU A 33 2.25 0.47 4.80
C LEU A 33 1.20 -0.11 5.75
N VAL A 34 0.08 -0.61 5.20
CA VAL A 34 -1.00 -1.17 6.01
C VAL A 34 -0.57 -2.50 6.65
N ALA A 35 0.15 -3.36 5.93
CA ALA A 35 0.71 -4.57 6.50
C ALA A 35 1.65 -4.25 7.68
N ARG A 36 2.54 -3.26 7.51
CA ARG A 36 3.44 -2.82 8.58
C ARG A 36 2.68 -2.25 9.78
N ASP A 37 1.63 -1.47 9.54
CA ASP A 37 0.78 -0.92 10.59
C ASP A 37 0.10 -2.03 11.41
N ILE A 38 -0.52 -3.00 10.73
CA ILE A 38 -1.15 -4.16 11.36
C ILE A 38 -0.13 -4.94 12.21
N LEU A 39 1.05 -5.22 11.69
CA LEU A 39 2.09 -5.96 12.43
C LEU A 39 2.55 -5.25 13.71
N ASN A 40 2.59 -3.91 13.68
CA ASN A 40 3.07 -3.12 14.81
C ASN A 40 1.98 -2.85 15.85
N ASN A 41 0.74 -2.66 15.42
CA ASN A 41 -0.36 -2.19 16.26
C ASN A 41 -1.34 -3.29 16.66
N ASP A 42 -1.47 -4.36 15.87
CA ASP A 42 -2.31 -5.51 16.21
C ASP A 42 -1.50 -6.56 16.98
N LYS A 43 -1.61 -6.51 18.31
CA LYS A 43 -0.99 -7.48 19.20
C LYS A 43 -1.43 -8.92 18.90
N SER A 44 -2.68 -9.13 18.47
CA SER A 44 -3.20 -10.47 18.20
C SER A 44 -2.53 -11.13 17.00
N ILE A 45 -2.13 -10.32 16.01
CA ILE A 45 -1.35 -10.76 14.85
C ILE A 45 0.11 -10.96 15.26
N ARG A 46 0.68 -10.03 16.04
CA ARG A 46 2.09 -10.09 16.46
C ARG A 46 2.44 -11.33 17.27
N TYR A 47 1.50 -11.88 18.05
CA TYR A 47 1.71 -13.13 18.81
C TYR A 47 1.44 -14.41 18.00
N LYS A 48 0.95 -14.30 16.75
CA LYS A 48 0.67 -15.44 15.86
C LYS A 48 1.76 -15.70 14.83
N ILE A 49 2.77 -14.82 14.75
CA ILE A 49 3.96 -14.95 13.91
C ILE A 49 5.10 -15.42 14.80
#